data_AF-A0A7C2AEK1-F1
#
_entry.id   AF-A0A7C2AEK1-F1
#
_cell.length_a   1.000
_cell.length_b   1.000
_cell.length_c   1.000
_cell.angle_alpha   90.00
_cell.angle_beta   90.00
_cell.angle_gamma   90.00
#
_symmetry.space_group_name_H-M   'P 1'
#
loop_
_entity.id
_entity.type
_entity.pdbx_description
1 polymer ?
#
loop_
_entity_poly.entity_id
_entity_poly.type
_entity_poly.pdbx_seq_one_letter_code
_entity_poly.pdbx_strand_id
1 'polypeptide(L)'
;MPFVRKRGDLILSTEDSTKLQAISKSGKEPFERVRRAKILLSYSKNKSINSISKTVGVCRPTVEKCVDKALIGGIEMVLTDLKRKGGQSSITADSKIWVINLACTKPKDHGYASELNQKKNCKVEF
;
A
#
# COMPACT_ATOMS: atom_id res chain seq x y z
N MET A 1 6.00 -4.82 -38.60
CA MET A 1 6.46 -3.49 -38.11
C MET A 1 7.13 -3.66 -36.76
N PRO A 2 8.33 -3.10 -36.52
CA PRO A 2 8.98 -3.16 -35.21
C PRO A 2 8.23 -2.30 -34.18
N PHE A 3 8.00 -2.83 -32.99
CA PHE A 3 7.34 -2.09 -31.92
C PHE A 3 8.34 -1.11 -31.29
N VAL A 4 8.28 0.15 -31.70
CA VAL A 4 9.15 1.21 -31.19
C VAL A 4 8.73 1.57 -29.76
N ARG A 5 9.71 1.70 -28.86
CA ARG A 5 9.45 2.11 -27.47
C ARG A 5 9.05 3.59 -27.47
N LYS A 6 7.90 3.90 -26.85
CA LYS A 6 7.41 5.28 -26.71
C LYS A 6 7.93 6.00 -25.46
N ARG A 7 8.45 5.27 -24.48
CA ARG A 7 8.85 5.80 -23.15
C ARG A 7 10.33 6.18 -23.14
N GLY A 8 10.67 7.20 -22.36
CA GLY A 8 12.06 7.61 -22.15
C GLY A 8 12.91 6.55 -21.45
N ASP A 9 14.21 6.62 -21.66
CA ASP A 9 15.17 5.77 -20.97
C ASP A 9 15.36 6.22 -19.52
N LEU A 10 15.44 5.24 -18.63
CA LEU A 10 15.67 5.48 -17.20
C LEU A 10 17.18 5.47 -16.95
N ILE A 11 17.76 6.66 -16.80
CA ILE A 11 19.18 6.84 -16.45
C ILE A 11 19.28 6.72 -14.94
N LEU A 12 19.95 5.68 -14.45
CA LEU A 12 20.20 5.46 -13.02
C LEU A 12 21.56 6.02 -12.65
N SER A 13 21.65 6.74 -11.53
CA SER A 13 22.94 7.03 -10.90
C SER A 13 23.58 5.72 -10.39
N THR A 14 24.90 5.74 -10.20
CA THR A 14 25.65 4.60 -9.62
C THR A 14 25.14 4.29 -8.21
N GLU A 15 24.84 5.33 -7.42
CA GLU A 15 24.28 5.20 -6.06
C GLU A 15 22.90 4.54 -6.07
N ASP A 16 22.04 4.92 -7.01
CA ASP A 16 20.70 4.36 -7.08
C ASP A 16 20.70 2.92 -7.56
N SER A 17 21.64 2.60 -8.46
CA SER A 17 21.85 1.25 -8.96
C SER A 17 22.28 0.30 -7.83
N THR A 18 23.19 0.74 -6.96
CA THR A 18 23.63 -0.07 -5.80
C THR A 18 22.52 -0.22 -4.77
N LYS A 19 21.77 0.85 -4.46
CA LYS A 19 20.58 0.81 -3.60
C LYS A 19 19.54 -0.20 -4.12
N LEU A 20 19.18 -0.11 -5.39
CA LEU A 20 18.22 -1.03 -6.01
C LEU A 20 18.72 -2.48 -6.00
N GLN A 21 20.02 -2.68 -6.20
CA GLN A 21 20.61 -4.01 -6.16
C GLN A 21 20.56 -4.61 -4.75
N ALA A 22 20.86 -3.83 -3.71
CA ALA A 22 20.73 -4.24 -2.32
C ALA A 22 19.28 -4.63 -1.97
N ILE A 23 18.32 -3.78 -2.35
CA ILE A 23 16.89 -4.05 -2.15
C ILE A 23 16.46 -5.31 -2.90
N SER A 24 16.91 -5.51 -4.14
CA SER A 24 16.52 -6.67 -4.95
C SER A 24 16.95 -8.02 -4.36
N LYS A 25 18.01 -8.02 -3.55
CA LYS A 25 18.61 -9.19 -2.88
C LYS A 25 18.14 -9.35 -1.42
N SER A 26 17.56 -8.31 -0.83
CA SER A 26 17.11 -8.34 0.56
C SER A 26 15.87 -9.23 0.73
N GLY A 27 15.90 -10.10 1.74
CA GLY A 27 14.74 -10.87 2.18
C GLY A 27 13.93 -10.21 3.30
N LYS A 28 14.42 -9.10 3.88
CA LYS A 28 13.73 -8.36 4.97
C LYS A 28 12.75 -7.31 4.45
N GLU A 29 12.97 -6.84 3.22
CA GLU A 29 12.12 -5.81 2.61
C GLU A 29 10.78 -6.41 2.14
N PRO A 30 9.70 -5.61 2.10
CA PRO A 30 8.41 -6.06 1.61
C PRO A 30 8.51 -6.51 0.16
N PHE A 31 7.82 -7.60 -0.17
CA PHE A 31 7.87 -8.25 -1.49
C PHE A 31 7.65 -7.27 -2.66
N GLU A 32 6.69 -6.35 -2.53
CA GLU A 32 6.39 -5.35 -3.56
C GLU A 32 7.56 -4.38 -3.80
N ARG A 33 8.30 -3.99 -2.76
CA ARG A 33 9.48 -3.13 -2.92
C ARG A 33 10.61 -3.85 -3.65
N VAL A 34 10.86 -5.12 -3.30
CA VAL A 34 11.82 -5.99 -4.00
C VAL A 34 11.43 -6.17 -5.47
N ARG A 35 10.14 -6.38 -5.73
CA ARG A 35 9.58 -6.56 -7.09
C ARG A 35 9.76 -5.30 -7.94
N ARG A 36 9.43 -4.12 -7.41
CA ARG A 36 9.63 -2.83 -8.09
C ARG A 36 11.12 -2.57 -8.36
N ALA A 37 12.00 -2.87 -7.41
CA ALA A 37 13.43 -2.74 -7.62
C ALA A 37 13.95 -3.63 -8.77
N LYS A 38 13.47 -4.87 -8.87
CA LYS A 38 13.79 -5.78 -9.99
C LYS A 38 13.30 -5.25 -11.34
N ILE A 39 12.13 -4.60 -11.38
CA ILE A 39 11.60 -3.96 -12.59
C ILE A 39 12.52 -2.83 -13.05
N LEU A 40 12.89 -1.91 -12.15
CA LEU A 40 13.75 -0.76 -12.47
C LEU A 40 15.15 -1.18 -12.93
N LEU A 41 15.78 -2.13 -12.23
CA LEU A 41 17.08 -2.70 -12.64
C LEU A 41 17.02 -3.35 -14.03
N SER A 42 15.91 -4.02 -14.34
CA SER A 42 15.76 -4.68 -15.65
C SER A 42 15.50 -3.66 -16.77
N TYR A 43 14.76 -2.59 -16.47
CA TYR A 43 14.48 -1.50 -17.41
C TYR A 43 15.75 -0.71 -17.73
N SER A 44 16.58 -0.40 -16.74
CA SER A 44 17.90 0.24 -16.93
C SER A 44 18.85 -0.59 -17.80
N LYS A 45 18.76 -1.93 -17.76
CA LYS A 45 19.49 -2.85 -18.66
C LYS A 45 18.90 -2.91 -20.07
N ASN A 46 18.07 -1.95 -20.47
CA ASN A 46 17.43 -1.88 -21.78
C ASN A 46 16.58 -3.10 -22.15
N LYS A 47 16.09 -3.88 -21.18
CA LYS A 47 15.19 -5.02 -21.46
C LYS A 47 13.81 -4.53 -21.88
N SER A 48 13.14 -5.29 -22.76
CA SER A 48 11.77 -4.95 -23.19
C SER A 48 10.77 -5.12 -22.04
N ILE A 49 9.75 -4.26 -21.98
CA ILE A 49 8.67 -4.35 -20.97
C ILE A 49 8.03 -5.74 -20.94
N ASN A 50 7.86 -6.37 -22.10
CA ASN A 50 7.30 -7.72 -22.19
C ASN A 50 8.24 -8.77 -21.56
N SER A 51 9.55 -8.67 -21.80
CA SER A 51 10.53 -9.55 -21.16
C SER A 51 10.58 -9.34 -19.64
N ILE A 52 10.54 -8.08 -19.18
CA ILE A 52 10.51 -7.74 -17.75
C ILE A 52 9.26 -8.32 -17.08
N SER A 53 8.12 -8.19 -17.74
CA SER A 53 6.84 -8.74 -17.29
C SER A 53 6.91 -10.25 -17.07
N LYS A 54 7.51 -10.99 -18.01
CA LYS A 54 7.73 -12.44 -17.88
C LYS A 54 8.74 -12.79 -16.79
N THR A 55 9.86 -12.08 -16.71
CA THR A 55 10.91 -12.37 -15.71
C THR A 55 10.46 -12.09 -14.28
N VAL A 56 9.68 -11.04 -14.06
CA VAL A 56 9.21 -10.62 -12.73
C VAL A 56 7.86 -11.24 -12.36
N GLY A 57 7.12 -11.80 -13.33
CA GLY A 57 5.79 -12.37 -13.10
C GLY A 57 4.73 -11.29 -12.81
N VAL A 58 4.73 -10.20 -13.58
CA VAL A 58 3.77 -9.08 -13.48
C VAL A 58 3.06 -8.89 -14.80
N CYS A 59 1.85 -8.33 -14.78
CA CYS A 59 1.20 -7.86 -16.00
C CYS A 59 1.97 -6.68 -16.61
N ARG A 60 1.94 -6.56 -17.95
CA ARG A 60 2.58 -5.46 -18.67
C ARG A 60 2.17 -4.07 -18.14
N PRO A 61 0.89 -3.75 -17.89
CA PRO A 61 0.49 -2.43 -17.39
C PRO A 61 1.10 -2.08 -16.03
N THR A 62 1.41 -3.07 -15.20
CA THR A 62 2.06 -2.85 -13.90
C THR A 62 3.51 -2.42 -14.06
N VAL A 63 4.24 -3.05 -14.99
CA VAL A 63 5.61 -2.63 -15.35
C VAL A 63 5.58 -1.21 -15.89
N GLU A 64 4.64 -0.92 -16.78
CA GLU A 64 4.47 0.40 -17.39
C GLU A 64 4.23 1.48 -16.32
N LYS A 65 3.25 1.30 -15.44
CA LYS A 65 2.99 2.23 -14.33
C LYS A 65 4.20 2.40 -13.42
N CYS A 66 4.98 1.34 -13.19
CA CYS A 66 6.18 1.40 -12.36
C CYS A 66 7.27 2.28 -13.01
N VAL A 67 7.47 2.12 -14.32
CA VAL A 67 8.42 2.94 -15.10
C VAL A 67 7.94 4.38 -15.20
N ASP A 68 6.66 4.60 -15.52
CA ASP A 68 6.08 5.93 -15.66
C ASP A 68 6.19 6.72 -14.34
N LYS A 69 5.94 6.06 -13.19
CA LYS A 69 6.18 6.66 -11.86
C LYS A 69 7.65 7.02 -11.63
N ALA A 70 8.58 6.16 -12.04
CA ALA A 70 10.01 6.41 -11.91
C ALA A 70 10.47 7.62 -12.72
N LEU A 71 9.90 7.78 -13.92
CA LEU A 71 10.20 8.91 -14.80
C LEU A 71 9.63 10.22 -14.27
N ILE A 72 8.47 10.19 -13.60
CA ILE A 72 7.81 11.38 -13.07
C ILE A 72 8.43 11.85 -11.75
N GLY A 73 8.69 10.93 -10.81
CA GLY A 73 9.08 11.28 -9.44
C GLY A 73 10.30 10.53 -8.91
N GLY A 74 11.07 9.89 -9.80
CA GLY A 74 12.30 9.22 -9.43
C GLY A 74 12.09 7.87 -8.73
N ILE A 75 13.20 7.30 -8.29
CA ILE A 75 13.28 5.93 -7.79
C ILE A 75 12.66 5.81 -6.39
N GLU A 76 12.85 6.82 -5.54
CA GLU A 76 12.29 6.83 -4.20
C GLU A 76 10.77 6.79 -4.22
N MET A 77 10.13 7.51 -5.15
CA MET A 77 8.67 7.51 -5.31
C MET A 77 8.13 6.13 -5.71
N VAL A 78 8.92 5.34 -6.43
CA VAL A 78 8.52 3.97 -6.78
C VAL A 78 8.69 3.02 -5.60
N LEU A 79 9.77 3.17 -4.84
CA LEU A 79 10.09 2.34 -3.68
C LEU A 79 9.23 2.64 -2.45
N THR A 80 8.74 3.87 -2.31
CA THR A 80 7.81 4.29 -1.28
C THR A 80 6.40 4.30 -1.88
N ASP A 81 5.65 3.22 -1.67
CA ASP A 81 4.22 3.28 -1.97
C ASP A 81 3.59 4.28 -1.00
N LEU A 82 3.03 5.36 -1.54
CA LEU A 82 2.27 6.30 -0.72
C LEU A 82 1.14 5.52 -0.06
N LYS A 83 1.28 5.29 1.24
CA LYS A 83 0.27 4.63 2.04
C LYS A 83 -1.03 5.39 1.78
N ARG A 84 -2.05 4.68 1.27
CA ARG A 84 -3.37 5.27 1.01
C ARG A 84 -3.77 6.02 2.27
N LYS A 85 -3.96 7.34 2.16
CA LYS A 85 -4.50 8.13 3.25
C LYS A 85 -5.82 7.48 3.62
N GLY A 86 -5.92 6.95 4.84
CA GLY A 86 -7.18 6.40 5.32
C GLY A 86 -8.28 7.44 5.12
N GLY A 87 -9.45 7.01 4.68
CA GLY A 87 -10.61 7.90 4.65
C GLY A 87 -10.84 8.46 6.06
N GLN A 88 -11.31 9.70 6.16
CA GLN A 88 -11.71 10.25 7.44
C GLN A 88 -12.76 9.32 8.07
N SER A 89 -12.63 9.02 9.36
CA SER A 89 -13.62 8.19 10.06
C SER A 89 -14.96 8.90 10.03
N SER A 90 -15.96 8.29 9.39
CA SER A 90 -17.33 8.82 9.36
C SER A 90 -17.99 8.85 10.75
N ILE A 91 -17.43 8.12 11.72
CA ILE A 91 -17.94 8.06 13.10
C ILE A 91 -17.16 9.07 13.95
N THR A 92 -17.83 10.15 14.35
CA THR A 92 -17.31 11.17 15.27
C THR A 92 -17.06 10.58 16.66
N ALA A 93 -16.14 11.16 17.43
CA ALA A 93 -15.87 10.72 18.81
C ALA A 93 -17.14 10.73 19.68
N ASP A 94 -17.97 11.75 19.53
CA ASP A 94 -19.26 11.87 20.22
C ASP A 94 -20.20 10.68 19.93
N SER A 95 -20.33 10.29 18.66
CA SER A 95 -21.14 9.12 18.28
C SER A 95 -20.61 7.83 18.90
N LYS A 96 -19.28 7.68 19.06
CA LYS A 96 -18.70 6.52 19.76
C LYS A 96 -19.05 6.54 21.25
N ILE A 97 -18.96 7.71 21.89
CA ILE A 97 -19.31 7.90 23.30
C ILE A 97 -20.78 7.61 23.52
N TRP A 98 -21.65 8.08 22.63
CA TRP A 98 -23.08 7.82 22.68
C TRP A 98 -23.39 6.32 22.61
N VAL A 99 -22.78 5.58 21.67
CA VAL A 99 -22.97 4.12 21.55
C VAL A 99 -22.50 3.39 22.82
N ILE A 100 -21.36 3.79 23.39
CA ILE A 100 -20.83 3.18 24.62
C ILE A 100 -21.75 3.47 25.81
N ASN A 101 -22.23 4.71 25.93
CA ASN A 101 -23.17 5.08 26.99
C ASN A 101 -24.46 4.28 26.86
N LEU A 102 -25.01 4.18 25.65
CA LEU A 102 -26.19 3.36 25.37
C LEU A 102 -25.98 1.90 25.79
N ALA A 103 -24.82 1.32 25.45
CA ALA A 103 -24.47 -0.05 25.85
C ALA A 103 -24.30 -0.22 27.37
N CYS A 104 -23.90 0.83 28.09
CA CYS A 104 -23.75 0.80 29.55
C CYS A 104 -25.07 1.04 30.30
N THR A 105 -26.09 1.60 29.64
CA THR A 105 -27.42 1.78 30.24
C THR A 105 -28.21 0.47 30.29
N LYS A 106 -29.07 0.32 31.30
CA LYS A 106 -29.88 -0.90 31.44
C LYS A 106 -31.02 -0.89 30.42
N PRO A 107 -31.33 -2.03 29.79
CA PRO A 107 -32.42 -2.12 28.80
C PRO A 107 -33.80 -1.73 29.37
N LYS A 108 -34.00 -1.85 30.69
CA LYS A 108 -35.22 -1.42 31.39
C LYS A 108 -35.49 0.08 31.30
N ASP A 109 -34.43 0.89 31.25
CA ASP A 109 -34.53 2.36 31.16
C ASP A 109 -35.08 2.81 29.80
N HIS A 110 -34.92 1.95 28.78
CA HIS A 110 -35.38 2.18 27.41
C HIS A 110 -36.63 1.35 27.05
N GLY A 111 -37.34 0.82 28.04
CA GLY A 111 -38.62 0.10 27.83
C GLY A 111 -38.52 -1.34 27.33
N TYR A 112 -37.33 -1.97 27.38
CA TYR A 112 -37.16 -3.38 26.99
C TYR A 112 -37.47 -4.35 28.15
N ALA A 113 -38.00 -5.53 27.80
CA ALA A 113 -38.39 -6.58 28.75
C ALA A 113 -37.20 -7.06 29.60
N SER A 114 -37.47 -7.32 30.88
CA SER A 114 -36.47 -7.46 31.96
C SER A 114 -35.62 -8.73 31.94
N GLU A 115 -35.82 -9.62 30.97
CA GLU A 115 -35.23 -10.97 30.95
C GLU A 115 -33.83 -11.05 30.31
N LEU A 116 -33.29 -9.93 29.81
CA LEU A 116 -31.95 -9.86 29.24
C LEU A 116 -30.96 -9.24 30.24
N ASN A 117 -30.57 -10.00 31.27
CA ASN A 117 -29.54 -9.58 32.21
C ASN A 117 -28.15 -10.05 31.78
N GLN A 118 -27.28 -9.14 31.35
CA GLN A 118 -25.84 -9.26 31.60
C GLN A 118 -25.24 -7.88 31.89
N LYS A 119 -25.11 -7.53 33.17
CA LYS A 119 -24.14 -6.52 33.59
C LYS A 119 -22.75 -7.13 33.43
N LYS A 120 -21.95 -6.62 32.48
CA LYS A 120 -20.50 -6.78 32.53
C LYS A 120 -19.88 -5.41 32.77
N ASN A 121 -18.98 -5.37 33.73
CA ASN A 121 -18.27 -4.19 34.21
C ASN A 121 -17.48 -3.54 33.06
N CYS A 122 -18.03 -2.50 32.43
CA CYS A 122 -17.36 -1.75 31.37
C CYS A 122 -16.46 -0.69 32.00
N LYS A 123 -15.20 -1.04 32.26
CA LYS A 123 -14.13 -0.05 32.45
C LYS A 123 -13.58 0.27 31.06
N VAL A 124 -13.89 1.47 30.56
CA VAL A 124 -13.48 1.92 29.22
C VAL A 124 -12.53 3.10 29.40
N GLU A 125 -11.24 2.87 29.14
CA GLU A 125 -10.25 3.94 28.94
C GLU A 125 -9.97 4.05 27.43
N PHE A 126 -9.89 5.27 26.93
CA PHE A 126 -9.59 5.61 25.53
C PHE A 126 -8.14 6.03 25.36
#